data_AF-A0A942S4N6-F1
#
_entry.id   AF-A0A942S4N6-F1
#
_cell.length_a   1.000
_cell.length_b   1.000
_cell.length_c   1.000
_cell.angle_alpha   90.00
_cell.angle_beta   90.00
_cell.angle_gamma   90.00
#
_symmetry.space_group_name_H-M   'P 1'
#
loop_
_entity.id
_entity.type
_entity.pdbx_description
1 polymer ?
#
loop_
_entity_poly.entity_id
_entity_poly.type
_entity_poly.pdbx_seq_one_letter_code
_entity_poly.pdbx_strand_id
1 'polypeptide(L)'
;WWPMMFWLTPALAVLGISATVLISSRVRTFMEAYQLSGSLVVLVLALVFGQISGVLFLGVGTVLVIGTLVWAVDAVLIYLSVSNFKRSSLVARL
;
A
#
# COMPACT_ATOMS: atom_id res chain seq x y z
N TRP A 1 -11.79 -3.92 -17.15
CA TRP A 1 -12.67 -3.87 -15.96
C TRP A 1 -12.33 -4.96 -14.95
N TRP A 2 -12.47 -6.26 -15.27
CA TRP A 2 -12.15 -7.37 -14.35
C TRP A 2 -10.76 -7.28 -13.69
N PRO A 3 -9.65 -7.04 -14.41
CA PRO A 3 -8.34 -6.87 -13.77
C PRO A 3 -8.28 -5.66 -12.84
N MET A 4 -8.97 -4.57 -13.16
CA MET A 4 -8.97 -3.42 -12.25
C MET A 4 -9.66 -3.79 -10.92
N MET A 5 -10.83 -4.43 -11.00
CA MET A 5 -11.62 -4.80 -9.82
C MET A 5 -10.97 -5.90 -8.97
N PHE A 6 -10.46 -6.96 -9.59
CA PHE A 6 -9.99 -8.16 -8.87
C PHE A 6 -8.47 -8.22 -8.69
N TRP A 7 -7.71 -7.34 -9.34
CA TRP A 7 -6.26 -7.32 -9.24
C TRP A 7 -5.74 -6.01 -8.66
N LEU A 8 -6.01 -4.89 -9.33
CA LEU A 8 -5.43 -3.60 -8.95
C LEU A 8 -6.07 -3.00 -7.69
N THR A 9 -7.40 -3.00 -7.60
CA THR A 9 -8.11 -2.48 -6.42
C THR A 9 -7.73 -3.19 -5.12
N PRO A 10 -7.73 -4.54 -5.04
CA PRO A 10 -7.30 -5.21 -3.82
C PRO A 10 -5.81 -4.96 -3.51
N ALA A 11 -4.93 -4.87 -4.52
CA ALA A 11 -3.52 -4.53 -4.30
C ALA A 11 -3.38 -3.14 -3.64
N LEU A 12 -4.05 -2.12 -4.17
CA LEU A 12 -4.01 -0.76 -3.58
C LEU A 12 -4.59 -0.72 -2.16
N ALA A 13 -5.62 -1.52 -1.87
CA ALA A 13 -6.18 -1.63 -0.53
C ALA A 13 -5.17 -2.26 0.46
N VAL A 14 -4.50 -3.35 0.05
CA VAL A 14 -3.46 -3.99 0.86
C VAL A 14 -2.27 -3.05 1.08
N LEU A 15 -1.88 -2.27 0.09
CA LEU A 15 -0.85 -1.24 0.22
C LEU A 15 -1.20 -0.21 1.29
N GLY A 16 -2.42 0.32 1.23
CA GLY A 16 -2.91 1.26 2.24
C GLY A 16 -2.85 0.68 3.65
N ILE A 17 -3.34 -0.54 3.84
CA ILE A 17 -3.39 -1.20 5.15
C ILE A 17 -1.97 -1.52 5.65
N SER A 18 -1.14 -2.16 4.83
CA SER A 18 0.21 -2.59 5.22
C SER A 18 1.11 -1.39 5.55
N ALA A 19 1.03 -0.32 4.76
CA ALA A 19 1.75 0.92 5.04
C ALA A 19 1.22 1.58 6.33
N THR A 20 -0.09 1.64 6.54
CA THR A 20 -0.68 2.21 7.77
C THR A 20 -0.21 1.46 9.02
N VAL A 21 -0.18 0.12 8.98
CA VAL A 21 0.31 -0.73 10.07
C VAL A 21 1.79 -0.44 10.36
N LEU A 22 2.63 -0.36 9.30
CA LEU A 22 4.05 -0.08 9.46
C LEU A 22 4.29 1.34 10.01
N ILE A 23 3.58 2.35 9.50
CA ILE A 23 3.67 3.73 9.96
C ILE A 23 3.26 3.82 11.43
N SER A 24 2.12 3.22 11.79
CA SER A 24 1.61 3.24 13.16
C SER A 24 2.58 2.59 14.16
N SER A 25 3.41 1.64 13.74
CA SER A 25 4.45 1.05 14.60
C SER A 25 5.64 1.98 14.86
N ARG A 26 5.83 3.04 14.05
CA ARG A 26 6.99 3.94 14.11
C ARG A 26 6.68 5.31 14.68
N VAL A 27 5.43 5.78 14.56
CA VAL A 27 5.01 7.09 15.06
C VAL A 27 4.44 6.99 16.47
N ARG A 28 4.50 8.09 17.23
CA ARG A 28 4.09 8.11 18.64
C ARG A 28 2.63 8.53 18.81
N THR A 29 2.06 9.20 17.81
CA THR A 29 0.71 9.78 17.89
C THR A 29 -0.19 9.30 16.76
N PHE A 30 -1.49 9.17 17.05
CA PHE A 30 -2.50 8.80 16.06
C PHE A 30 -2.63 9.83 14.93
N MET A 31 -2.43 11.11 15.22
CA MET A 31 -2.51 12.18 14.22
C MET A 31 -1.41 12.07 13.16
N GLU A 32 -0.16 11.79 13.57
CA GLU A 32 0.95 11.58 12.63
C GLU A 32 0.72 10.34 11.75
N ALA A 33 0.24 9.25 12.34
CA ALA A 33 -0.09 8.03 11.60
C ALA A 33 -1.15 8.32 10.53
N TYR A 34 -2.17 9.09 10.87
CA TYR A 34 -3.26 9.43 9.96
C TYR A 34 -2.80 10.35 8.83
N GLN A 35 -1.99 11.37 9.11
CA GLN A 35 -1.46 12.26 8.07
C GLN A 35 -0.55 11.52 7.08
N LEU A 36 0.36 10.69 7.60
CA LEU A 36 1.27 9.91 6.75
C LEU A 36 0.52 8.85 5.95
N SER A 37 -0.43 8.14 6.56
CA SER A 37 -1.24 7.15 5.84
C SER A 37 -2.18 7.81 4.82
N GLY A 38 -2.70 8.99 5.12
CA GLY A 38 -3.51 9.80 4.20
C GLY A 38 -2.73 10.23 2.95
N SER A 39 -1.41 10.39 3.05
CA SER A 39 -0.57 10.73 1.89
C SER A 39 -0.56 9.64 0.80
N LEU A 40 -0.87 8.38 1.15
CA LEU A 40 -0.95 7.27 0.19
C LEU A 40 -2.05 7.48 -0.85
N VAL A 41 -3.07 8.30 -0.54
CA VAL A 41 -4.10 8.71 -1.50
C VAL A 41 -3.50 9.38 -2.73
N VAL A 42 -2.36 10.06 -2.59
CA VAL A 42 -1.65 10.70 -3.71
C VAL A 42 -1.24 9.68 -4.77
N LEU A 43 -0.89 8.44 -4.40
CA LEU A 43 -0.56 7.38 -5.36
C LEU A 43 -1.77 7.00 -6.22
N VAL A 44 -2.95 6.92 -5.60
CA VAL A 44 -4.20 6.63 -6.31
C VAL A 44 -4.56 7.79 -7.23
N LEU A 45 -4.46 9.04 -6.75
CA LEU A 45 -4.71 10.22 -7.55
C LEU A 45 -3.75 10.33 -8.74
N ALA A 46 -2.49 9.94 -8.59
CA ALA A 46 -1.53 9.91 -9.68
C ALA A 46 -1.97 8.96 -10.81
N LEU A 47 -2.52 7.78 -10.48
CA LEU A 47 -3.07 6.86 -11.48
C LEU A 47 -4.30 7.45 -12.19
N VAL A 48 -5.19 8.10 -11.43
CA VAL A 48 -6.40 8.76 -11.97
C VAL A 48 -6.02 9.90 -12.90
N PHE A 49 -5.11 10.78 -12.49
CA PHE A 49 -4.62 11.87 -13.34
C PHE A 49 -3.84 11.36 -14.55
N GLY A 50 -3.04 10.31 -14.40
CA GLY A 50 -2.39 9.64 -15.53
C GLY A 50 -3.41 9.13 -16.55
N GLN A 51 -4.54 8.60 -16.09
CA GLN A 51 -5.59 8.11 -16.96
C GLN A 51 -6.38 9.23 -17.65
N ILE A 52 -6.76 10.28 -16.91
CA ILE A 52 -7.55 11.39 -17.47
C ILE A 52 -6.72 12.24 -18.43
N SER A 53 -5.43 12.46 -18.14
CA SER A 53 -4.52 13.20 -19.02
C SER A 53 -4.14 12.44 -20.29
N GLY A 54 -4.42 11.14 -20.36
CA GLY A 54 -4.04 10.28 -21.49
C GLY A 54 -2.60 9.77 -21.46
N VAL A 55 -1.79 10.18 -20.47
CA VAL A 55 -0.40 9.72 -20.28
C VAL A 55 -0.34 8.22 -19.97
N LEU A 56 -1.36 7.70 -19.28
CA LEU A 56 -1.46 6.31 -18.86
C LEU A 56 -2.79 5.71 -19.30
N PHE A 57 -2.77 4.68 -20.15
CA PHE A 57 -3.98 3.92 -20.44
C PHE A 57 -4.05 2.66 -19.57
N LEU A 58 -5.04 2.61 -18.66
CA LEU A 58 -5.30 1.44 -17.80
C LEU A 58 -6.02 0.31 -18.54
N GLY A 59 -5.36 -0.20 -19.60
CA GLY A 59 -5.74 -1.44 -20.28
C GLY A 59 -5.33 -2.68 -19.49
N VAL A 60 -5.69 -3.86 -19.99
CA VAL A 60 -5.43 -5.14 -19.30
C VAL A 60 -3.94 -5.35 -19.00
N GLY A 61 -3.06 -5.17 -19.99
CA GLY A 61 -1.62 -5.34 -19.81
C GLY A 61 -1.03 -4.37 -18.79
N THR A 62 -1.33 -3.07 -18.92
CA THR A 62 -0.87 -2.04 -17.99
C THR A 62 -1.32 -2.30 -16.55
N VAL A 63 -2.59 -2.69 -16.37
CA VAL A 63 -3.17 -2.99 -15.05
C VAL A 63 -2.51 -4.20 -14.41
N LEU A 64 -2.19 -5.24 -15.19
CA LEU A 64 -1.48 -6.41 -14.68
C LEU A 64 -0.06 -6.03 -14.24
N VAL A 65 0.66 -5.23 -15.01
CA VAL A 65 2.02 -4.76 -14.67
C VAL A 65 1.99 -3.92 -13.41
N ILE A 66 1.17 -2.87 -13.37
CA ILE A 66 1.05 -1.98 -12.20
C ILE A 66 0.61 -2.77 -10.97
N GLY A 67 -0.43 -3.61 -11.09
CA GLY A 67 -0.89 -4.42 -9.97
C GLY A 67 0.19 -5.37 -9.45
N THR A 68 0.99 -5.98 -10.34
CA THR A 68 2.12 -6.83 -9.92
C THR A 68 3.18 -6.04 -9.16
N LEU A 69 3.50 -4.81 -9.61
CA LEU A 69 4.43 -3.94 -8.90
C LEU A 69 3.91 -3.55 -7.51
N VAL A 70 2.62 -3.22 -7.40
CA VAL A 70 1.98 -2.91 -6.11
C VAL A 70 2.03 -4.12 -5.19
N TRP A 71 1.65 -5.31 -5.68
CA TRP A 71 1.74 -6.55 -4.90
C TRP A 71 3.16 -6.88 -4.43
N ALA A 72 4.18 -6.60 -5.24
CA ALA A 72 5.58 -6.77 -4.83
C ALA A 72 5.95 -5.84 -3.68
N VAL A 73 5.51 -4.57 -3.75
CA VAL A 73 5.67 -3.61 -2.64
C VAL A 73 4.93 -4.08 -1.39
N ASP A 74 3.70 -4.57 -1.54
CA ASP A 74 2.90 -5.11 -0.43
C ASP A 74 3.60 -6.26 0.27
N ALA A 75 4.15 -7.21 -0.49
CA ALA A 75 4.90 -8.32 0.07
C ALA A 75 6.09 -7.84 0.92
N VAL A 76 6.81 -6.81 0.45
CA VAL A 76 7.91 -6.19 1.20
C VAL A 76 7.40 -5.49 2.46
N LEU A 77 6.33 -4.67 2.36
CA LEU A 77 5.76 -3.95 3.50
C LEU A 77 5.24 -4.89 4.57
N ILE A 78 4.55 -5.96 4.18
CA ILE A 78 4.06 -7.00 5.07
C ILE A 78 5.23 -7.73 5.74
N TYR A 79 6.26 -8.12 4.97
CA TYR A 79 7.45 -8.75 5.53
C TYR A 79 8.12 -7.88 6.59
N LEU A 80 8.33 -6.59 6.29
CA LEU A 80 8.89 -5.63 7.23
C LEU A 80 8.02 -5.50 8.47
N SER A 81 6.70 -5.33 8.30
CA SER A 81 5.74 -5.23 9.39
C SER A 81 5.82 -6.43 10.33
N VAL A 82 5.73 -7.66 9.79
CA VAL A 82 5.81 -8.90 10.57
C VAL A 82 7.16 -9.05 11.27
N SER A 83 8.27 -8.70 10.61
CA SER A 83 9.61 -8.79 11.19
C SER A 83 9.81 -7.82 12.36
N ASN A 84 9.25 -6.62 12.28
CA ASN A 84 9.27 -5.63 13.36
C ASN A 84 8.42 -6.08 14.56
N PHE A 85 7.23 -6.63 14.32
CA PHE A 85 6.35 -7.13 15.39
C PHE A 85 6.95 -8.32 16.16
N LYS A 86 7.63 -9.26 15.46
CA LYS A 86 8.29 -10.41 16.11
C LYS A 86 9.37 -10.00 17.11
N ARG A 87 10.02 -8.85 16.91
CA ARG A 87 11.07 -8.36 17.83
C ARG A 87 10.49 -7.67 19.07
N SER A 88 9.36 -6.98 18.97
CA SER A 88 8.77 -6.24 20.09
C SER A 88 7.92 -7.10 21.03
N SER A 89 7.29 -8.17 20.54
CA SER A 89 6.33 -8.96 21.34
C SER A 89 6.93 -10.09 22.17
N LEU A 90 8.17 -10.52 21.89
CA LEU A 90 8.79 -11.65 22.59
C LEU A 90 9.57 -11.26 23.85
N VAL A 91 10.07 -10.02 23.95
CA VAL A 91 10.90 -9.61 25.10
C VAL A 91 10.07 -9.12 26.29
N ALA A 92 8.82 -8.68 26.08
CA ALA A 92 7.95 -8.21 27.16
C ALA A 92 7.21 -9.33 27.92
N ARG A 93 7.53 -10.61 27.65
CA ARG A 93 6.86 -11.78 28.25
C ARG A 93 7.79 -12.65 29.11
N LEU A 94 8.98 -12.18 29.44
CA LEU A 94 9.89 -12.74 30.44
C LEU A 94 10.19 -11.67 31.49
#